data_AF-A0A7S0L724-F1
#
_entry.id   AF-A0A7S0L724-F1
#
_cell.length_a   1.000
_cell.length_b   1.000
_cell.length_c   1.000
_cell.angle_alpha   90.00
_cell.angle_beta   90.00
_cell.angle_gamma   90.00
#
_symmetry.space_group_name_H-M   'P 1'
#
loop_
_entity.id
_entity.type
_entity.pdbx_description
1 polymer ?
#
loop_
_entity_poly.entity_id
_entity_poly.type
_entity_poly.pdbx_seq_one_letter_code
_entity_poly.pdbx_strand_id
1 'polypeptide(L)'
;GYYMVDETTTADVDYVESVIGYIKARVDVGLAFLHGCSNGGSLAVRVVCERPAIINGVILTAQAYYDPSQGWAMSLGAGTGCIRQASPVPLWNGVGTADLYYGNVFRMQWRAYSIGVLGCEDPPARVLFVASGERYCDEYTECRDGTGSRLCTFVHVG
;
A
#
# COMPACT_ATOMS: atom_id res chain seq x y z
N GLY A 1 -15.39 19.79 23.54
CA GLY A 1 -14.86 18.48 23.95
C GLY A 1 -14.10 17.94 22.77
N TYR A 2 -12.78 17.80 22.92
CA TYR A 2 -11.97 17.10 21.92
C TYR A 2 -12.31 15.61 22.04
N TYR A 3 -12.78 15.00 20.94
CA TYR A 3 -12.86 13.55 20.86
C TYR A 3 -11.43 13.04 20.89
N MET A 4 -11.04 12.41 22.00
CA MET A 4 -9.89 11.53 22.05
C MET A 4 -10.28 10.32 21.20
N VAL A 5 -9.91 10.32 19.93
CA VAL A 5 -9.95 9.09 19.13
C VAL A 5 -8.91 8.18 19.77
N ASP A 6 -9.33 7.01 20.22
CA ASP A 6 -8.38 6.00 20.68
C ASP A 6 -7.62 5.48 19.46
N GLU A 7 -6.48 6.11 19.19
CA GLU A 7 -5.55 5.83 18.09
C GLU A 7 -4.94 4.41 18.18
N THR A 8 -5.25 3.64 19.23
CA THR A 8 -4.79 2.24 19.39
C THR A 8 -5.78 1.20 18.90
N THR A 9 -6.97 1.60 18.44
CA THR A 9 -8.01 0.63 18.06
C THR A 9 -7.69 -0.06 16.73
N THR A 10 -7.82 -1.39 16.70
CA THR A 10 -7.77 -2.25 15.50
C THR A 10 -9.15 -2.45 14.88
N ALA A 11 -10.16 -1.71 15.35
CA ALA A 11 -11.56 -1.94 15.02
C ALA A 11 -11.83 -1.96 13.50
N ASP A 12 -11.23 -1.04 12.74
CA ASP A 12 -11.38 -1.03 11.28
C ASP A 12 -10.69 -2.21 10.60
N VAL A 13 -9.53 -2.65 11.11
CA VAL A 13 -8.81 -3.83 10.61
C VAL A 13 -9.62 -5.10 10.90
N ASP A 14 -10.15 -5.22 12.12
CA ASP A 14 -10.98 -6.35 12.55
C ASP A 14 -12.31 -6.41 11.78
N TYR A 15 -12.87 -5.24 11.45
CA TYR A 15 -14.04 -5.15 10.59
C TYR A 15 -13.74 -5.64 9.18
N VAL A 16 -12.62 -5.22 8.58
CA VAL A 16 -12.20 -5.69 7.24
C VAL A 16 -11.99 -7.21 7.24
N GLU A 17 -11.33 -7.75 8.26
CA GLU A 17 -11.16 -9.19 8.44
C GLU A 17 -12.50 -9.93 8.53
N SER A 18 -13.42 -9.41 9.34
CA SER A 18 -14.76 -9.98 9.50
C SER A 18 -15.54 -10.00 8.20
N VAL A 19 -15.47 -8.93 7.40
CA VAL A 19 -16.14 -8.85 6.09
C VAL A 19 -15.55 -9.87 5.10
N ILE A 20 -14.22 -9.96 5.00
CA ILE A 20 -13.55 -10.92 4.12
C ILE A 20 -13.92 -12.35 4.53
N GLY A 21 -13.87 -12.66 5.83
CA GLY A 21 -14.26 -13.97 6.36
C GLY A 21 -15.72 -14.32 6.10
N TYR A 22 -16.63 -13.35 6.30
CA TYR A 22 -18.05 -13.52 6.03
C TYR A 22 -18.34 -13.88 4.57
N ILE A 23 -17.65 -13.23 3.62
CA ILE A 23 -17.77 -13.47 2.18
C ILE A 23 -17.19 -14.84 1.81
N LYS A 24 -15.95 -15.14 2.26
CA LYS A 24 -15.26 -16.42 2.02
C LYS A 24 -16.06 -17.62 2.51
N ALA A 25 -16.84 -17.47 3.58
CA ALA A 25 -17.69 -18.53 4.12
C ALA A 25 -18.93 -18.84 3.26
N ARG A 26 -19.29 -17.98 2.30
CA ARG A 26 -20.53 -18.07 1.50
C ARG A 26 -20.29 -18.24 0.02
N VAL A 27 -19.14 -17.78 -0.46
CA VAL A 27 -18.79 -17.80 -1.87
C VAL A 27 -17.36 -18.30 -1.99
N ASP A 28 -17.13 -19.21 -2.94
CA ASP A 28 -15.79 -19.60 -3.33
C ASP A 28 -15.10 -18.42 -4.02
N VAL A 29 -14.29 -17.70 -3.23
CA VAL A 29 -13.49 -16.58 -3.71
C VAL A 29 -12.05 -17.05 -3.76
N GLY A 30 -11.44 -17.02 -4.95
CA GLY A 30 -10.05 -17.39 -5.15
C GLY A 30 -9.10 -16.44 -4.41
N LEU A 31 -8.72 -15.35 -5.08
CA LEU A 31 -7.81 -14.35 -4.51
C LEU A 31 -8.59 -13.15 -3.95
N ALA A 32 -8.14 -12.63 -2.81
CA ALA A 32 -8.66 -11.40 -2.21
C ALA A 32 -7.64 -10.28 -2.34
N PHE A 33 -8.01 -9.19 -3.01
CA PHE A 33 -7.18 -7.99 -3.13
C PHE A 33 -7.84 -6.83 -2.39
N LEU A 34 -7.04 -6.06 -1.65
CA LEU A 34 -7.53 -4.87 -0.97
C LEU A 34 -7.17 -3.63 -1.78
N HIS A 35 -8.18 -2.84 -2.13
CA HIS A 35 -7.99 -1.57 -2.82
C HIS A 35 -8.28 -0.40 -1.88
N GLY A 36 -7.47 0.65 -1.95
CA GLY A 36 -7.66 1.87 -1.17
C GLY A 36 -7.24 3.13 -1.92
N CYS A 37 -7.97 4.21 -1.70
CA CYS A 37 -7.67 5.55 -2.22
C CYS A 37 -7.56 6.54 -1.06
N SER A 38 -6.57 7.43 -1.09
CA SER A 38 -6.32 8.41 0.00
C SER A 38 -6.33 7.69 1.35
N ASN A 39 -7.05 8.15 2.38
CA ASN A 39 -7.07 7.46 3.69
C ASN A 39 -7.47 5.98 3.65
N GLY A 40 -8.25 5.54 2.65
CA GLY A 40 -8.55 4.12 2.46
C GLY A 40 -7.32 3.30 2.07
N GLY A 41 -6.34 3.91 1.40
CA GLY A 41 -5.04 3.30 1.13
C GLY A 41 -4.19 3.14 2.39
N SER A 42 -4.25 4.10 3.33
CA SER A 42 -3.59 3.96 4.65
C SER A 42 -4.16 2.78 5.42
N LEU A 43 -5.49 2.64 5.46
CA LEU A 43 -6.15 1.49 6.06
C LEU A 43 -5.73 0.19 5.36
N ALA A 44 -5.66 0.18 4.03
CA ALA A 44 -5.24 -1.01 3.30
C ALA A 44 -3.79 -1.43 3.63
N VAL A 45 -2.86 -0.48 3.77
CA VAL A 45 -1.50 -0.75 4.22
C VAL A 45 -1.48 -1.28 5.66
N ARG A 46 -2.35 -0.75 6.54
CA ARG A 46 -2.50 -1.26 7.91
C ARG A 46 -3.03 -2.68 7.97
N VAL A 47 -4.03 -3.02 7.15
CA VAL A 47 -4.55 -4.40 7.04
C VAL A 47 -3.48 -5.36 6.53
N VAL A 48 -2.71 -4.96 5.49
CA VAL A 48 -1.55 -5.74 5.04
C VAL A 48 -0.63 -6.00 6.23
N CYS A 49 -0.33 -4.96 6.99
CA CYS A 49 0.57 -5.03 8.12
C CYS A 49 0.12 -6.00 9.22
N GLU A 50 -1.12 -5.85 9.68
CA GLU A 50 -1.64 -6.54 10.86
C GLU A 50 -2.29 -7.89 10.55
N ARG A 51 -2.76 -8.10 9.32
CA ARG A 51 -3.48 -9.30 8.86
C ARG A 51 -3.03 -9.73 7.45
N PRO A 52 -1.73 -9.94 7.17
CA PRO A 52 -1.27 -10.27 5.81
C PRO A 52 -1.91 -11.55 5.24
N ALA A 53 -2.28 -12.51 6.11
CA ALA A 53 -2.82 -13.80 5.71
C ALA A 53 -4.21 -13.77 5.07
N ILE A 54 -4.99 -12.69 5.24
CA ILE A 54 -6.38 -12.65 4.75
C ILE A 54 -6.50 -12.12 3.32
N ILE A 55 -5.42 -11.54 2.78
CA ILE A 55 -5.34 -10.93 1.46
C ILE A 55 -4.15 -11.48 0.64
N ASN A 56 -4.21 -11.30 -0.67
CA ASN A 56 -3.22 -11.77 -1.64
C ASN A 56 -2.48 -10.62 -2.34
N GLY A 57 -2.82 -9.38 -2.02
CA GLY A 57 -2.18 -8.20 -2.60
C GLY A 57 -2.95 -6.93 -2.29
N VAL A 58 -2.29 -5.80 -2.50
CA VAL A 58 -2.84 -4.48 -2.24
C VAL A 58 -2.69 -3.56 -3.44
N ILE A 59 -3.75 -2.81 -3.74
CA ILE A 59 -3.82 -1.86 -4.84
C ILE A 59 -4.11 -0.49 -4.23
N LEU A 60 -3.22 0.48 -4.43
CA LEU A 60 -3.29 1.78 -3.78
C LEU A 60 -3.36 2.88 -4.84
N THR A 61 -4.20 3.88 -4.61
CA THR A 61 -4.28 5.08 -5.44
C THR A 61 -4.20 6.33 -4.58
N ALA A 62 -3.47 7.35 -5.03
CA ALA A 62 -3.30 8.61 -4.29
C ALA A 62 -2.93 8.36 -2.81
N GLN A 63 -1.97 7.44 -2.58
CA GLN A 63 -1.55 7.01 -1.24
C GLN A 63 -0.11 7.42 -0.97
N ALA A 64 0.09 8.20 0.09
CA ALA A 64 1.42 8.65 0.53
C ALA A 64 1.86 8.03 1.87
N TYR A 65 0.93 7.77 2.79
CA TYR A 65 1.30 7.41 4.15
C TYR A 65 1.31 5.90 4.34
N TYR A 66 2.51 5.34 4.47
CA TYR A 66 2.68 3.91 4.72
C TYR A 66 2.93 3.60 6.20
N ASP A 67 2.75 4.58 7.09
CA ASP A 67 2.78 4.33 8.54
C ASP A 67 1.45 3.71 8.97
N PRO A 68 1.44 2.41 9.32
CA PRO A 68 0.21 1.72 9.68
C PRO A 68 -0.23 2.01 11.11
N SER A 69 0.60 2.68 11.93
CA SER A 69 0.30 2.99 13.33
C SER A 69 -0.25 4.39 13.54
N GLN A 70 0.11 5.37 12.70
CA GLN A 70 -0.29 6.77 12.90
C GLN A 70 -1.26 7.30 11.85
N GLY A 71 -1.49 6.58 10.75
CA GLY A 71 -2.51 6.89 9.75
C GLY A 71 -2.24 8.13 8.90
N TRP A 72 -1.67 9.20 9.47
CA TRP A 72 -1.42 10.51 8.88
C TRP A 72 -0.16 11.16 9.48
N ALA A 73 0.66 11.75 8.62
CA ALA A 73 1.67 12.76 8.97
C ALA A 73 2.98 12.33 9.65
N MET A 74 3.71 11.32 9.16
CA MET A 74 5.19 11.36 9.22
C MET A 74 5.84 10.67 8.01
N SER A 75 6.88 11.28 7.46
CA SER A 75 7.96 10.57 6.75
C SER A 75 8.45 9.49 7.68
N LEU A 76 8.49 8.23 7.25
CA LEU A 76 8.98 7.05 8.00
C LEU A 76 10.06 7.43 9.02
N GLY A 77 9.63 7.80 10.23
CA GLY A 77 10.45 7.93 11.40
C GLY A 77 10.42 6.55 12.03
N ALA A 78 11.37 5.71 11.60
CA ALA A 78 11.62 4.38 12.14
C ALA A 78 10.37 3.49 12.34
N GLY A 79 10.08 2.69 11.30
CA GLY A 79 9.09 1.60 11.26
C GLY A 79 8.81 0.89 12.59
N THR A 80 7.87 1.44 13.36
CA THR A 80 7.45 0.89 14.66
C THR A 80 6.07 0.23 14.60
N GLY A 81 5.33 0.34 13.49
CA GLY A 81 4.04 -0.34 13.30
C GLY A 81 4.08 -1.56 12.37
N CYS A 82 4.86 -1.49 11.29
CA CYS A 82 5.07 -2.61 10.37
C CYS A 82 6.52 -3.06 10.37
N ILE A 83 6.84 -3.96 11.30
CA ILE A 83 8.08 -4.71 11.21
C ILE A 83 8.01 -5.52 9.90
N ARG A 84 9.15 -5.60 9.20
CA ARG A 84 9.38 -6.43 8.01
C ARG A 84 8.50 -7.69 8.02
N GLN A 85 7.59 -7.81 7.06
CA GLN A 85 6.57 -8.85 7.12
C GLN A 85 7.21 -10.24 6.96
N ALA A 86 6.71 -11.21 7.74
CA ALA A 86 7.06 -12.62 7.58
C ALA A 86 6.42 -13.25 6.33
N SER A 87 5.37 -12.63 5.79
CA SER A 87 4.70 -13.06 4.56
C SER A 87 4.25 -11.81 3.80
N PRO A 88 5.17 -11.16 3.05
CA PRO A 88 4.84 -9.98 2.27
C PRO A 88 3.79 -10.33 1.20
N VAL A 89 2.97 -9.34 0.84
CA VAL A 89 2.05 -9.45 -0.30
C VAL A 89 2.43 -8.43 -1.38
N PRO A 90 2.17 -8.73 -2.67
CA PRO A 90 2.46 -7.79 -3.76
C PRO A 90 1.75 -6.44 -3.60
N LEU A 91 2.45 -5.37 -4.01
CA LEU A 91 1.94 -3.99 -3.99
C LEU A 91 1.83 -3.43 -5.41
N TRP A 92 0.65 -2.91 -5.75
CA TRP A 92 0.45 -2.04 -6.92
C TRP A 92 0.01 -0.65 -6.46
N ASN A 93 0.67 0.39 -6.96
CA ASN A 93 0.33 1.77 -6.61
C ASN A 93 0.15 2.63 -7.87
N GLY A 94 -0.71 3.63 -7.79
CA GLY A 94 -0.98 4.62 -8.84
C GLY A 94 -1.08 6.04 -8.29
N VAL A 95 -0.42 7.00 -8.95
CA VAL A 95 -0.55 8.43 -8.62
C VAL A 95 -0.48 9.33 -9.84
N GLY A 96 -1.13 10.48 -9.77
CA GLY A 96 -1.02 11.54 -10.75
C GLY A 96 0.14 12.51 -10.47
N THR A 97 0.81 13.04 -11.50
CA THR A 97 1.89 14.04 -11.31
C THR A 97 1.37 15.43 -10.94
N ALA A 98 0.09 15.71 -11.19
CA ALA A 98 -0.58 16.95 -10.81
C ALA A 98 -1.36 16.82 -9.49
N ASP A 99 -1.25 15.67 -8.82
CA ASP A 99 -1.82 15.47 -7.48
C ASP A 99 -1.09 16.39 -6.50
N LEU A 100 -1.81 17.42 -6.01
CA LEU A 100 -1.28 18.47 -5.16
C LEU A 100 -0.87 17.97 -3.77
N TYR A 101 -1.38 16.82 -3.35
CA TYR A 101 -1.14 16.26 -2.03
C TYR A 101 0.03 15.28 -2.05
N TYR A 102 0.15 14.48 -3.11
CA TYR A 102 0.98 13.27 -3.09
C TYR A 102 2.02 13.19 -4.21
N GLY A 103 1.85 13.96 -5.29
CA GLY A 103 2.69 13.87 -6.49
C GLY A 103 4.20 14.03 -6.24
N ASN A 104 4.60 14.79 -5.21
CA ASN A 104 6.01 15.09 -4.92
C ASN A 104 6.70 14.06 -4.00
N VAL A 105 5.95 13.30 -3.18
CA VAL A 105 6.53 12.47 -2.10
C VAL A 105 6.29 10.97 -2.28
N PHE A 106 5.31 10.58 -3.09
CA PHE A 106 4.87 9.19 -3.22
C PHE A 106 5.99 8.22 -3.63
N ARG A 107 6.86 8.61 -4.57
CA ARG A 107 7.93 7.74 -5.09
C ARG A 107 8.91 7.36 -3.99
N MET A 108 9.28 8.32 -3.17
CA MET A 108 10.19 8.11 -2.05
C MET A 108 9.56 7.19 -1.01
N GLN A 109 8.28 7.40 -0.69
CA GLN A 109 7.55 6.60 0.29
C GLN A 109 7.29 5.16 -0.20
N TRP A 110 6.90 5.00 -1.47
CA TRP A 110 6.77 3.70 -2.12
C TRP A 110 8.08 2.92 -2.11
N ARG A 111 9.22 3.57 -2.41
CA ARG A 111 10.54 2.93 -2.32
C ARG A 111 10.84 2.47 -0.90
N ALA A 112 10.59 3.34 0.08
CA ALA A 112 10.86 3.02 1.48
C ALA A 112 9.98 1.86 2.00
N TYR A 113 8.71 1.78 1.60
CA TYR A 113 7.85 0.61 1.87
C TYR A 113 8.39 -0.65 1.19
N SER A 114 8.74 -0.56 -0.09
CA SER A 114 9.24 -1.71 -0.86
C SER A 114 10.51 -2.31 -0.23
N ILE A 115 11.43 -1.47 0.23
CA ILE A 115 12.65 -1.93 0.89
C ILE A 115 12.38 -2.38 2.33
N GLY A 116 11.73 -1.55 3.14
CA GLY A 116 11.58 -1.77 4.57
C GLY A 116 10.57 -2.86 4.95
N VAL A 117 9.52 -3.03 4.13
CA VAL A 117 8.41 -3.95 4.41
C VAL A 117 8.47 -5.19 3.53
N LEU A 118 8.63 -5.01 2.21
CA LEU A 118 8.68 -6.13 1.25
C LEU A 118 10.09 -6.72 1.06
N GLY A 119 11.13 -6.02 1.51
CA GLY A 119 12.50 -6.51 1.45
C GLY A 119 13.11 -6.51 0.05
N CYS A 120 12.72 -5.60 -0.84
CA CYS A 120 13.36 -5.44 -2.14
C CYS A 120 14.77 -4.82 -1.99
N GLU A 121 15.75 -5.30 -2.76
CA GLU A 121 17.17 -4.89 -2.62
C GLU A 121 17.69 -4.12 -3.85
N ASP A 122 17.37 -4.57 -5.06
CA ASP A 122 17.79 -3.92 -6.30
C ASP A 122 16.99 -2.67 -6.60
N PRO A 123 17.56 -1.65 -7.27
CA PRO A 123 16.80 -0.50 -7.73
C PRO A 123 15.64 -0.89 -8.66
N PRO A 124 14.48 -0.21 -8.59
CA PRO A 124 13.35 -0.55 -9.44
C PRO A 124 13.63 -0.21 -10.89
N ALA A 125 13.25 -1.10 -11.79
CA ALA A 125 13.34 -0.89 -13.23
C ALA A 125 12.16 -0.04 -13.72
N ARG A 126 12.42 0.86 -14.68
CA ARG A 126 11.35 1.60 -15.34
C ARG A 126 10.70 0.75 -16.42
N VAL A 127 9.39 0.58 -16.33
CA VAL A 127 8.54 -0.09 -17.31
C VAL A 127 7.58 0.91 -17.93
N LEU A 128 7.78 1.21 -19.20
CA LEU A 128 6.91 2.12 -19.97
C LEU A 128 5.72 1.34 -20.52
N PHE A 129 4.51 1.74 -20.14
CA PHE A 129 3.28 1.08 -20.60
C PHE A 129 2.55 1.86 -21.70
N VAL A 130 2.94 3.11 -21.99
CA VAL A 130 2.35 3.90 -23.07
C VAL A 130 3.43 4.72 -23.76
N ALA A 131 3.56 4.57 -25.08
CA ALA A 131 4.55 5.29 -25.88
C ALA A 131 4.36 6.82 -25.87
N SER A 132 3.16 7.30 -25.51
CA SER A 132 2.85 8.73 -25.38
C SER A 132 3.55 9.40 -24.19
N GLY A 133 4.12 8.63 -23.25
CA GLY A 133 4.74 9.17 -22.04
C GLY A 133 3.72 9.62 -20.97
N GLU A 134 2.42 9.53 -21.24
CA GLU A 134 1.34 9.93 -20.32
C GLU A 134 1.20 8.99 -19.13
N ARG A 135 1.80 7.79 -19.21
CA ARG A 135 1.90 6.86 -18.09
C ARG A 135 3.18 6.04 -18.17
N TYR A 136 3.87 5.95 -17.05
CA TYR A 136 5.01 5.06 -16.87
C TYR A 136 4.92 4.38 -15.51
N CYS A 137 5.51 3.20 -15.36
CA CYS A 137 5.59 2.53 -14.08
C CYS A 137 7.05 2.26 -13.73
N ASP A 138 7.36 2.18 -12.44
CA ASP A 138 8.62 1.63 -11.96
C ASP A 138 8.31 0.41 -11.09
N GLU A 139 9.15 -0.62 -11.18
CA GLU A 139 8.84 -1.94 -10.63
C GLU A 139 10.07 -2.59 -10.00
N TYR A 140 9.87 -3.13 -8.79
CA TYR A 140 10.69 -4.19 -8.23
C TYR A 140 10.05 -5.51 -8.64
N THR A 141 10.67 -6.21 -9.58
CA THR A 141 10.15 -7.47 -10.14
C THR A 141 10.31 -8.64 -9.18
N GLU A 142 11.29 -8.56 -8.28
CA GLU A 142 11.56 -9.57 -7.27
C GLU A 142 11.94 -8.89 -5.95
N CYS A 143 11.13 -9.15 -4.93
CA CYS A 143 11.36 -8.83 -3.54
C CYS A 143 11.39 -10.14 -2.75
N ARG A 144 11.34 -10.09 -1.41
CA ARG A 144 11.33 -11.32 -0.60
C ARG A 144 10.13 -12.22 -0.95
N ASP A 145 10.34 -13.53 -0.86
CA ASP A 145 9.33 -14.58 -1.11
C ASP A 145 8.68 -14.51 -2.50
N GLY A 146 9.41 -14.00 -3.49
CA GLY A 146 8.95 -13.87 -4.88
C GLY A 146 7.86 -12.82 -5.07
N THR A 147 7.67 -11.92 -4.09
CA THR A 147 6.73 -10.80 -4.21
C THR A 147 7.27 -9.70 -5.12
N GLY A 148 6.40 -8.79 -5.54
CA GLY A 148 6.77 -7.64 -6.37
C GLY A 148 6.11 -6.35 -5.89
N SER A 149 6.67 -5.23 -6.32
CA SER A 149 6.16 -3.90 -6.00
C SER A 149 6.19 -3.02 -7.23
N ARG A 150 5.05 -2.46 -7.61
CA ARG A 150 4.90 -1.61 -8.79
C ARG A 150 4.28 -0.27 -8.42
N LEU A 151 4.78 0.78 -9.05
CA LEU A 151 4.25 2.12 -8.96
C LEU A 151 4.05 2.72 -10.35
N CYS A 152 2.81 3.05 -10.69
CA CYS A 152 2.46 3.72 -11.93
C CYS A 152 2.21 5.21 -11.70
N THR A 153 2.83 6.03 -12.53
CA THR A 153 2.71 7.48 -12.54
C THR A 153 1.93 7.92 -13.77
N PHE A 154 0.90 8.73 -13.57
CA PHE A 154 0.03 9.28 -14.62
C PHE A 154 0.33 10.77 -14.78
N VAL A 155 0.82 11.16 -15.96
CA VAL A 155 1.26 12.54 -16.21
C VAL A 155 0.05 13.44 -16.38
N HIS A 156 0.09 14.63 -15.77
CA HIS A 156 -0.97 15.66 -15.77
C HIS A 156 -2.28 15.28 -15.07
N VAL A 157 -2.34 14.11 -14.41
CA VAL A 157 -3.49 13.70 -13.59
C VAL A 157 -3.30 14.22 -12.17
N GLY A 158 -4.35 14.71 -11.53
CA GLY A 158 -4.35 15.20 -10.15
C GLY A 158 -5.70 15.04 -9.48
#